data_AF-A0A699T513-F1
#
_entry.id   AF-A0A699T513-F1
#
_cell.length_a   1.000
_cell.length_b   1.000
_cell.length_c   1.000
_cell.angle_alpha   90.00
_cell.angle_beta   90.00
_cell.angle_gamma   90.00
#
_symmetry.space_group_name_H-M   'P 1'
#
loop_
_entity.id
_entity.type
_entity.pdbx_description
1 polymer ?
#
loop_
_entity_poly.entity_id
_entity_poly.type
_entity_poly.pdbx_seq_one_letter_code
_entity_poly.pdbx_strand_id
1 'polypeptide(L)'
;SRPVSTQLQLHEQALFCYYDAFLTSVKPKTYKEALTQACWIEAMQEELHEFERLEVWELVPRPDKVMVITLKWIYKVKLDELGGILKNKARLVARGYR
;
A
#
# COMPACT_ATOMS: atom_id res chain seq x y z
N SER A 1 -9.30 25.47 -29.26
CA SER A 1 -7.97 25.07 -29.74
C SER A 1 -7.34 24.12 -28.73
N ARG A 2 -6.87 22.94 -29.13
CA ARG A 2 -6.16 22.03 -28.19
C ARG A 2 -4.75 22.59 -27.95
N PRO A 3 -4.26 22.66 -26.70
CA PRO A 3 -2.89 23.07 -26.46
C PRO A 3 -1.93 22.04 -27.07
N VAL A 4 -0.97 22.51 -27.87
CA VAL A 4 0.11 21.68 -28.41
C VAL A 4 1.20 21.65 -27.36
N SER A 5 1.41 20.48 -26.75
CA SER A 5 2.49 20.28 -25.78
C SER A 5 3.86 20.33 -26.48
N THR A 6 4.85 20.88 -25.80
CA THR A 6 6.24 20.86 -26.28
C THR A 6 6.84 19.47 -26.15
N GLN A 7 7.91 19.16 -26.89
CA GLN A 7 8.59 17.86 -26.77
C GLN A 7 9.10 17.59 -25.34
N LEU A 8 9.52 18.64 -24.62
CA LEU A 8 9.96 18.54 -23.23
C LEU A 8 8.81 18.07 -22.32
N GLN A 9 7.61 18.67 -22.46
CA GLN A 9 6.43 18.30 -21.68
C GLN A 9 6.00 16.85 -21.95
N LEU A 10 6.07 16.41 -23.21
CA LEU A 10 5.76 15.02 -23.56
C LEU A 10 6.77 14.04 -22.94
N HIS A 11 8.05 14.42 -22.89
CA HIS A 11 9.09 13.61 -22.27
C HIS A 11 8.90 13.49 -20.75
N GLU A 12 8.63 14.60 -20.06
CA GLU A 12 8.33 14.60 -18.62
C GLU A 12 7.07 13.78 -18.28
N GLN A 13 6.01 13.92 -19.08
CA GLN A 13 4.78 13.14 -18.92
C GLN A 13 5.04 11.64 -19.12
N ALA A 14 5.86 11.27 -20.11
CA ALA A 14 6.22 9.88 -20.37
C ALA A 14 7.04 9.28 -19.23
N LEU A 15 8.00 10.04 -18.68
CA LEU A 15 8.79 9.64 -17.50
C LEU A 15 7.90 9.40 -16.28
N PHE A 16 6.96 10.32 -16.02
CA PHE A 16 6.00 10.17 -14.94
C PHE A 16 5.15 8.90 -15.09
N CYS A 17 4.60 8.65 -16.28
CA CYS A 17 3.80 7.45 -16.55
C CYS A 17 4.61 6.16 -16.41
N TYR A 18 5.86 6.14 -16.87
CA TYR A 18 6.76 4.99 -16.71
C TYR A 18 7.03 4.71 -15.22
N TYR A 19 7.28 5.75 -14.44
CA TYR A 19 7.56 5.62 -13.02
C TYR A 19 6.36 5.11 -12.23
N ASP A 20 5.15 5.63 -12.51
CA ASP A 20 3.92 5.13 -11.90
C ASP A 20 3.65 3.65 -12.27
N ALA A 21 3.89 3.28 -13.53
CA ALA A 21 3.79 1.89 -13.99
C ALA A 21 4.81 0.97 -13.27
N PHE A 22 6.03 1.46 -13.02
CA PHE A 22 7.02 0.74 -12.25
C PHE A 22 6.58 0.54 -10.79
N LEU A 23 6.12 1.60 -10.12
CA LEU A 23 5.65 1.54 -8.73
C LEU A 23 4.47 0.60 -8.55
N THR A 24 3.53 0.61 -9.49
CA THR A 24 2.40 -0.32 -9.50
C THR A 24 2.83 -1.77 -9.76
N SER A 25 3.92 -1.99 -10.48
CA SER A 25 4.50 -3.33 -10.69
C SER A 25 5.24 -3.87 -9.47
N VAL A 26 5.99 -3.03 -8.74
CA VAL A 26 6.76 -3.47 -7.55
C VAL A 26 5.90 -3.60 -6.29
N LYS A 27 4.76 -2.91 -6.27
CA LYS A 27 3.81 -3.00 -5.16
C LYS A 27 3.20 -4.41 -5.09
N PRO A 28 3.21 -5.06 -3.91
CA PRO A 28 2.62 -6.38 -3.75
C PRO A 28 1.11 -6.30 -3.95
N LYS A 29 0.57 -7.29 -4.67
CA LYS A 29 -0.87 -7.42 -4.93
C LYS A 29 -1.52 -8.34 -3.90
N THR A 30 -0.74 -9.22 -3.30
CA THR A 30 -1.19 -10.23 -2.33
C THR A 30 -0.39 -10.17 -1.04
N TYR A 31 -0.97 -10.66 0.06
CA TYR A 31 -0.25 -10.75 1.34
C TYR A 31 0.98 -11.66 1.22
N LYS A 32 0.90 -12.72 0.41
CA LYS A 32 2.00 -13.68 0.22
C LYS A 32 3.20 -13.02 -0.44
N GLU A 33 2.97 -12.19 -1.47
CA GLU A 33 4.04 -11.40 -2.12
C GLU A 33 4.64 -10.36 -1.17
N ALA A 34 3.82 -9.74 -0.31
CA ALA A 34 4.33 -8.79 0.68
C ALA A 34 5.25 -9.48 1.70
N LEU A 35 4.94 -10.71 2.10
CA LEU A 35 5.76 -11.50 3.03
C LEU A 35 7.11 -11.97 2.45
N THR A 36 7.38 -11.78 1.16
CA THR A 36 8.70 -12.10 0.60
C THR A 36 9.67 -10.91 0.61
N GLN A 37 9.20 -9.73 1.05
CA GLN A 37 9.96 -8.48 0.97
C GLN A 37 9.99 -7.80 2.34
N ALA A 38 11.19 -7.63 2.90
CA ALA A 38 11.39 -7.06 4.24
C ALA A 38 10.71 -5.69 4.41
N CYS A 39 10.82 -4.81 3.43
CA CYS A 39 10.23 -3.47 3.47
C CYS A 39 8.70 -3.46 3.61
N TRP A 40 8.00 -4.52 3.17
CA TRP A 40 6.56 -4.65 3.34
C TRP A 40 6.19 -5.36 4.64
N ILE A 41 7.01 -6.30 5.11
CA ILE A 41 6.87 -6.92 6.43
C ILE A 41 6.99 -5.85 7.52
N GLU A 42 8.03 -5.02 7.46
CA GLU A 42 8.25 -3.92 8.39
C GLU A 42 7.06 -2.96 8.38
N ALA A 43 6.57 -2.57 7.21
CA ALA A 43 5.40 -1.71 7.08
C ALA A 43 4.11 -2.33 7.65
N MET A 44 3.96 -3.66 7.59
CA MET A 44 2.83 -4.37 8.21
C MET A 44 2.96 -4.44 9.73
N GLN A 45 4.18 -4.68 10.23
CA GLN A 45 4.47 -4.70 11.67
C GLN A 45 4.26 -3.33 12.30
N GLU A 46 4.68 -2.25 11.64
CA GLU A 46 4.43 -0.89 12.12
C GLU A 46 2.93 -0.60 12.31
N GLU A 47 2.07 -1.01 11.37
CA GLU A 47 0.62 -0.84 11.50
C GLU A 47 0.06 -1.66 12.68
N LEU A 48 0.50 -2.92 12.85
CA LEU A 48 0.06 -3.75 13.97
C LEU A 48 0.51 -3.19 15.32
N HIS A 49 1.75 -2.74 15.41
CA HIS A 49 2.27 -2.08 16.62
C HIS A 49 1.53 -0.79 16.96
N GLU A 50 1.07 -0.04 15.95
CA GLU A 50 0.23 1.13 16.20
C GLU A 50 -1.11 0.74 16.83
N PHE A 51 -1.72 -0.37 16.40
CA PHE A 51 -2.95 -0.87 17.05
C PHE A 51 -2.73 -1.30 18.50
N GLU A 52 -1.60 -1.97 18.77
CA GLU A 52 -1.20 -2.34 20.14
C GLU A 52 -0.98 -1.08 21.00
N ARG A 53 -0.23 -0.10 20.49
CA ARG A 53 0.09 1.14 21.20
C ARG A 53 -1.15 1.97 21.52
N LEU A 54 -2.13 1.97 20.62
CA LEU A 54 -3.39 2.68 20.81
C LEU A 54 -4.43 1.86 21.60
N GLU A 55 -4.11 0.62 21.98
CA GLU A 55 -5.00 -0.30 22.70
C GLU A 55 -6.37 -0.50 22.02
N VAL A 56 -6.39 -0.40 20.68
CA VAL A 56 -7.64 -0.48 19.90
C VAL A 56 -8.00 -1.91 19.50
N TRP A 57 -7.06 -2.84 19.57
CA TRP A 57 -7.22 -4.23 19.14
C TRP A 57 -6.75 -5.20 20.23
N GLU A 58 -7.53 -6.26 20.43
CA GLU A 58 -7.17 -7.40 21.28
C GLU A 58 -7.21 -8.68 20.44
N LEU A 59 -6.19 -9.53 20.58
CA LEU A 59 -6.16 -10.83 19.93
C LEU A 59 -7.05 -11.82 20.69
N VAL A 60 -8.25 -12.06 20.17
CA VAL A 60 -9.21 -13.01 20.76
C VAL A 60 -9.28 -14.32 19.96
N PRO A 61 -9.52 -15.47 20.63
CA PRO A 61 -9.85 -16.71 19.94
C PRO A 61 -11.06 -16.54 19.02
N ARG A 62 -11.09 -17.28 17.91
CA ARG A 62 -12.21 -17.21 16.97
C ARG A 62 -13.51 -17.63 17.67
N PRO A 63 -14.54 -16.77 17.74
CA PRO A 63 -15.81 -17.13 18.35
C PRO A 63 -16.58 -18.14 17.49
N ASP A 64 -17.23 -19.09 18.16
CA ASP A 64 -18.06 -20.11 17.50
C ASP A 64 -19.33 -19.50 16.90
N LYS A 65 -19.73 -20.02 15.73
CA LYS A 65 -20.98 -19.65 15.03
C LYS A 65 -21.11 -18.17 14.64
N VAL A 66 -20.02 -17.38 14.72
CA VAL A 66 -19.99 -15.99 14.27
C VAL A 66 -19.27 -15.87 12.92
N MET A 67 -19.81 -15.03 12.04
CA MET A 67 -19.14 -14.69 10.79
C MET A 67 -17.98 -13.74 11.07
N VAL A 68 -16.75 -14.22 10.89
CA VAL A 68 -15.55 -13.41 11.05
C VAL A 68 -15.45 -12.44 9.89
N ILE A 69 -15.33 -11.14 10.19
CA ILE A 69 -15.09 -10.10 9.18
C ILE A 69 -13.73 -10.37 8.54
N THR A 70 -13.75 -10.59 7.22
CA THR A 70 -12.50 -10.79 6.48
C THR A 70 -11.71 -9.47 6.43
N LEU A 71 -10.39 -9.56 6.65
CA LEU A 71 -9.48 -8.43 6.56
C LEU A 71 -8.70 -8.46 5.25
N LYS A 72 -8.22 -7.29 4.81
CA LYS A 72 -7.34 -7.16 3.64
C LYS A 72 -6.25 -6.12 3.92
N TRP A 73 -5.05 -6.41 3.42
CA TRP A 73 -3.95 -5.45 3.42
C TRP A 73 -4.01 -4.53 2.19
N ILE A 74 -3.79 -3.23 2.45
CA ILE A 74 -3.61 -2.20 1.42
C ILE A 74 -2.19 -1.66 1.53
N TYR A 75 -1.44 -1.76 0.44
CA TYR A 75 -0.06 -1.29 0.36
C TYR A 75 0.02 0.06 -0.36
N LYS A 76 0.91 0.95 0.07
CA LYS A 76 1.17 2.24 -0.58
C LYS A 76 2.64 2.61 -0.43
N VAL A 77 3.28 2.95 -1.54
CA VAL A 77 4.61 3.58 -1.53
C VAL A 77 4.42 5.08 -1.32
N LYS A 78 5.15 5.67 -0.38
CA LYS A 78 5.29 7.11 -0.23
C LYS A 78 6.58 7.55 -0.90
N LEU A 79 6.47 8.55 -1.76
CA LEU A 79 7.60 9.16 -2.43
C LEU A 79 7.97 10.48 -1.74
N ASP A 80 9.24 10.87 -1.86
CA ASP A 80 9.69 12.22 -1.54
C ASP A 80 9.42 13.20 -2.71
N GLU A 81 9.81 14.46 -2.55
CA GLU A 81 9.64 15.52 -3.56
C GLU A 81 10.45 15.28 -4.84
N LEU A 82 11.51 14.45 -4.75
CA LEU A 82 12.38 14.09 -5.85
C LEU A 82 11.95 12.75 -6.52
N GLY A 83 10.86 12.15 -6.05
CA GLY A 83 10.35 10.86 -6.54
C GLY A 83 11.04 9.64 -5.95
N GLY A 84 11.97 9.79 -5.01
CA GLY A 84 12.60 8.69 -4.28
C GLY A 84 11.63 7.98 -3.34
N ILE A 85 11.85 6.69 -3.08
CA ILE A 85 11.03 5.92 -2.15
C ILE A 85 11.37 6.36 -0.73
N LEU A 86 10.47 7.13 -0.12
CA LEU A 86 10.61 7.60 1.26
C LEU A 86 10.22 6.51 2.26
N LYS A 87 9.07 5.86 2.03
CA LYS A 87 8.55 4.84 2.95
C LYS A 87 7.49 3.95 2.32
N ASN A 88 7.53 2.66 2.62
CA ASN A 88 6.43 1.75 2.34
C ASN A 88 5.42 1.78 3.49
N LYS A 89 4.13 1.82 3.16
CA LYS A 89 3.03 1.77 4.12
C LYS A 89 2.12 0.60 3.81
N ALA A 90 1.75 -0.13 4.85
CA ALA A 90 0.66 -1.10 4.81
C ALA A 90 -0.48 -0.60 5.70
N ARG A 91 -1.72 -0.95 5.35
CA ARG A 91 -2.90 -0.72 6.17
C ARG A 91 -3.76 -1.95 6.21
N LEU A 92 -4.23 -2.32 7.39
CA LEU A 92 -5.16 -3.42 7.57
C LEU A 92 -6.58 -2.87 7.59
N VAL A 93 -7.42 -3.32 6.65
CA VAL A 93 -8.81 -2.84 6.57
C VAL A 93 -9.80 -4.01 6.56
N ALA A 94 -10.99 -3.77 7.08
CA ALA A 94 -12.11 -4.68 6.90
C ALA A 94 -12.49 -4.74 5.42
N ARG A 95 -12.60 -5.94 4.88
CA ARG A 95 -13.19 -6.18 3.57
C ARG A 95 -14.69 -6.03 3.75
N GLY A 96 -15.23 -4.88 3.35
CA GLY A 96 -16.67 -4.62 3.42
C GLY A 96 -17.48 -5.73 2.76
N TYR A 97 -18.57 -6.12 3.40
CA TYR A 97 -19.59 -6.97 2.81
C TYR A 97 -20.59 -6.08 2.07
N ARG A 98 -21.05 -6.52 0.90
CA ARG A 98 -22.17 -5.91 0.18
C ARG A 98 -23.38 -6.81 0.30
#